data_AF-A0A522DTZ6-F1
#
_entry.id   AF-A0A522DTZ6-F1
#
_cell.length_a   1.000
_cell.length_b   1.000
_cell.length_c   1.000
_cell.angle_alpha   90.00
_cell.angle_beta   90.00
_cell.angle_gamma   90.00
#
_symmetry.space_group_name_H-M   'P 1'
#
loop_
_entity.id
_entity.type
_entity.pdbx_description
1 polymer ?
#
loop_
_entity_poly.entity_id
_entity_poly.type
_entity_poly.pdbx_seq_one_letter_code
_entity_poly.pdbx_strand_id
1 'polypeptide(L)'
;MPQCATIGSGVHGEGLAGYQVLTRTRGGSAQVKVTKVSTRQLLAFEDLEVKLGSGLTIAKGPNECGKTSIVEIIKAFFTGGKDVTIVRKGAESGEVAVEFDDGYRGRRVYDADGSNKVEIFDPAGKKLPGSGAKFLSALADALSLNPLAFFHAPPKQRVSWFIETVPVNVSAEEITKATGFPYRQTGEERNGFDLLYRLRKAFYDERTGINGQITAKKKTCEELTRTLPEVDPESIGGLAELRQRQQELESGRQSERARIAGEKSAAEVALDKKFRAKMESIKADRAEADRKASAIVDEARRAARELQDAAALEQEKATAALNARLAEFTEKLNAKALADRSAADEQFSGQLAELAAAIAKAEVAESSIAVTRNTRQTIEKYKREIVELSTHADQQSAAIDGIDSLKEQLITRVGIPGLEIRDGDIWINGVAFDRLNEETKIKICFQLARMRAGDCPLVCADGFEALDSRHRELFEQFVEESGLQAFVTIVADTEPCPSCKGQDPQRLSCATCQERGTVPLEGLKFETINTKTEGD
;
A
#
# COMPACT_ATOMS: atom_id res chain seq x y z
N MET A 1 -31.53 53.48 -13.22
CA MET A 1 -32.31 53.14 -12.01
C MET A 1 -33.17 51.93 -12.33
N PRO A 2 -32.80 50.72 -11.89
CA PRO A 2 -33.72 49.60 -11.83
C PRO A 2 -34.33 49.51 -10.42
N GLN A 3 -35.57 49.04 -10.40
CA GLN A 3 -36.51 49.04 -9.29
C GLN A 3 -36.09 48.13 -8.13
N CYS A 4 -36.26 48.63 -6.91
CA CYS A 4 -36.24 47.85 -5.67
C CYS A 4 -37.29 46.74 -5.73
N ALA A 5 -36.84 45.49 -5.69
CA ALA A 5 -37.67 44.36 -5.33
C ALA A 5 -37.67 44.23 -3.80
N THR A 6 -38.84 44.45 -3.21
CA THR A 6 -39.17 44.33 -1.80
C THR A 6 -38.86 42.92 -1.30
N ILE A 7 -37.94 42.78 -0.34
CA ILE A 7 -37.73 41.54 0.41
C ILE A 7 -38.91 41.40 1.38
N GLY A 8 -39.85 40.52 1.04
CA GLY A 8 -40.92 40.12 1.92
C GLY A 8 -40.36 39.36 3.12
N SER A 9 -40.59 39.91 4.31
CA SER A 9 -40.42 39.25 5.60
C SER A 9 -41.43 38.10 5.72
N GLY A 10 -41.02 36.90 5.37
CA GLY A 10 -41.75 35.65 5.60
C GLY A 10 -40.92 34.73 6.48
N VAL A 11 -40.89 35.01 7.79
CA VAL A 11 -40.37 34.05 8.78
C VAL A 11 -41.52 33.07 9.05
N HIS A 12 -41.67 32.07 8.19
CA HIS A 12 -42.47 30.89 8.49
C HIS A 12 -41.50 29.80 8.94
N GLY A 13 -41.72 29.31 10.16
CA GLY A 13 -40.98 28.19 10.73
C GLY A 13 -41.12 26.95 9.87
N GLU A 14 -40.03 26.55 9.24
CA GLU A 14 -39.87 25.18 8.75
C GLU A 14 -39.67 24.29 9.96
N GLY A 15 -40.76 23.66 10.40
CA GLY A 15 -40.71 22.55 11.35
C GLY A 15 -39.87 21.39 10.82
N LEU A 16 -39.62 20.40 11.67
CA LEU A 16 -38.74 19.22 11.57
C LEU A 16 -38.89 18.31 10.32
N ALA A 17 -39.58 18.75 9.26
CA ALA A 17 -40.01 18.00 8.08
C ALA A 17 -38.90 17.38 7.21
N GLY A 18 -37.63 17.70 7.42
CA GLY A 18 -36.50 17.14 6.65
C GLY A 18 -35.76 15.97 7.30
N TYR A 19 -35.97 15.71 8.59
CA TYR A 19 -35.22 14.71 9.35
C TYR A 19 -36.11 13.48 9.62
N GLN A 20 -35.92 12.40 8.87
CA GLN A 20 -36.60 11.14 9.17
C GLN A 20 -35.96 10.48 10.40
N VAL A 21 -36.76 10.28 11.46
CA VAL A 21 -36.35 9.50 12.63
C VAL A 21 -36.29 8.02 12.23
N LEU A 22 -35.09 7.52 11.95
CA LEU A 22 -34.89 6.09 11.69
C LEU A 22 -34.93 5.31 13.01
N THR A 23 -36.03 4.57 13.24
CA THR A 23 -36.17 3.71 14.41
C THR A 23 -35.62 2.31 14.12
N ARG A 24 -34.70 1.82 14.96
CA ARG A 24 -34.25 0.44 14.94
C ARG A 24 -35.16 -0.39 15.84
N THR A 25 -36.07 -1.18 15.28
CA THR A 25 -36.71 -2.28 16.02
C THR A 25 -36.03 -3.58 15.65
N ARG A 26 -35.21 -4.14 16.55
CA ARG A 26 -34.75 -5.53 16.41
C ARG A 26 -35.91 -6.44 16.80
N GLY A 27 -36.64 -6.94 15.81
CA GLY A 27 -37.54 -8.08 15.99
C GLY A 27 -38.74 -7.82 16.91
N GLY A 28 -39.56 -6.81 16.63
CA GLY A 28 -40.92 -6.70 17.17
C GLY A 28 -41.08 -6.65 18.70
N SER A 29 -39.99 -6.48 19.47
CA SER A 29 -40.06 -6.23 20.92
C SER A 29 -40.55 -4.81 21.18
N ALA A 30 -41.46 -4.66 22.13
CA ALA A 30 -41.90 -3.37 22.62
C ALA A 30 -40.71 -2.61 23.23
N GLN A 31 -40.62 -1.30 22.98
CA GLN A 31 -39.64 -0.44 23.66
C GLN A 31 -39.92 -0.43 25.16
N VAL A 32 -38.86 -0.48 25.96
CA VAL A 32 -38.94 -0.57 27.42
C VAL A 32 -38.39 0.71 28.03
N LYS A 33 -39.14 1.38 28.91
CA LYS A 33 -38.72 2.62 29.59
C LYS A 33 -38.40 2.37 31.06
N VAL A 34 -37.46 3.15 31.59
CA VAL A 34 -37.11 3.11 33.02
C VAL A 34 -38.14 3.91 33.81
N THR A 35 -38.87 3.29 34.72
CA THR A 35 -39.89 3.98 35.54
C THR A 35 -39.33 4.45 36.87
N LYS A 36 -38.31 3.75 37.39
CA LYS A 36 -37.77 4.00 38.72
C LYS A 36 -36.30 3.61 38.83
N VAL A 37 -35.54 4.43 39.55
CA VAL A 37 -34.16 4.15 39.95
C VAL A 37 -34.06 4.30 41.46
N SER A 38 -33.55 3.27 42.14
CA SER A 38 -33.25 3.27 43.57
C SER A 38 -31.78 2.95 43.77
N THR A 39 -31.09 3.70 44.63
CA THR A 39 -29.66 3.52 44.89
C THR A 39 -29.36 3.60 46.37
N ARG A 40 -28.41 2.79 46.84
CA ARG A 40 -27.91 2.81 48.22
C ARG A 40 -26.40 2.71 48.27
N GLN A 41 -25.79 3.52 49.11
CA GLN A 41 -24.34 3.57 49.35
C GLN A 41 -23.49 3.73 48.07
N LEU A 42 -24.00 4.47 47.08
CA LEU A 42 -23.29 4.77 45.84
C LEU A 42 -23.04 6.28 45.70
N LEU A 43 -21.80 6.64 45.41
CA LEU A 43 -21.33 8.02 45.21
C LEU A 43 -21.84 8.98 46.29
N ALA A 44 -22.58 10.02 45.89
CA ALA A 44 -23.12 11.04 46.78
C ALA A 44 -24.26 10.56 47.69
N PHE A 45 -24.86 9.40 47.43
CA PHE A 45 -26.13 8.97 48.02
C PHE A 45 -25.97 7.79 48.98
N GLU A 46 -26.46 7.95 50.21
CA GLU A 46 -26.64 6.83 51.17
C GLU A 46 -27.88 6.01 50.82
N ASP A 47 -28.98 6.69 50.51
CA ASP A 47 -30.20 6.15 49.93
C ASP A 47 -30.83 7.23 49.04
N LEU A 48 -31.30 6.86 47.85
CA LEU A 48 -32.03 7.74 46.95
C LEU A 48 -32.99 6.93 46.10
N GLU A 49 -34.21 7.44 45.96
CA GLU A 49 -35.22 6.89 45.08
C GLU A 49 -35.75 7.98 44.14
N VAL A 50 -35.74 7.71 42.84
CA VAL A 50 -36.20 8.64 41.80
C VAL A 50 -37.16 7.92 40.86
N LYS A 51 -38.30 8.56 40.58
CA LYS A 51 -39.22 8.14 39.53
C LYS A 51 -38.91 8.90 38.26
N LEU A 52 -38.80 8.19 37.15
CA LEU A 52 -38.56 8.77 35.84
C LEU A 52 -39.88 8.79 35.06
N GLY A 53 -40.13 9.89 34.36
CA GLY A 53 -41.25 9.96 33.42
C GLY A 53 -40.95 9.26 32.11
N SER A 54 -41.99 8.99 31.33
CA SER A 54 -41.88 8.36 30.01
C SER A 54 -41.27 9.27 28.94
N GLY A 55 -41.14 10.58 29.21
CA GLY A 55 -40.54 11.60 28.34
C GLY A 55 -39.27 12.18 28.96
N LEU A 56 -39.31 13.44 29.40
CA LEU A 56 -38.16 14.16 29.96
C LEU A 56 -38.23 14.23 31.49
N THR A 57 -37.14 13.84 32.15
CA THR A 57 -36.92 14.02 33.59
C THR A 57 -35.73 14.95 33.81
N ILE A 58 -35.93 16.03 34.55
CA ILE A 58 -34.92 17.06 34.83
C ILE A 58 -34.55 17.02 36.30
N ALA A 59 -33.27 16.77 36.59
CA ALA A 59 -32.67 16.88 37.92
C ALA A 59 -32.06 18.29 38.10
N LYS A 60 -32.73 19.14 38.88
CA LYS A 60 -32.32 20.53 39.15
C LYS A 60 -31.72 20.66 40.54
N GLY A 61 -30.64 21.43 40.69
CA GLY A 61 -30.09 21.76 42.01
C GLY A 61 -28.76 22.50 41.97
N PRO A 62 -28.24 22.95 43.12
CA PRO A 62 -26.98 23.67 43.22
C PRO A 62 -25.80 22.76 42.88
N ASN A 63 -24.61 23.34 42.74
CA ASN A 63 -23.40 22.52 42.63
C ASN A 63 -23.24 21.63 43.89
N GLU A 64 -22.57 20.49 43.70
CA GLU A 64 -22.28 19.52 44.77
C GLU A 64 -23.49 18.75 45.35
N CYS A 65 -24.71 18.90 44.82
CA CYS A 65 -25.88 18.14 45.28
C CYS A 65 -26.04 16.72 44.67
N GLY A 66 -25.02 16.20 43.97
CA GLY A 66 -25.03 14.83 43.44
C GLY A 66 -25.68 14.65 42.06
N LYS A 67 -25.91 15.72 41.28
CA LYS A 67 -26.47 15.65 39.90
C LYS A 67 -25.70 14.72 38.97
N THR A 68 -24.39 14.94 38.83
CA THR A 68 -23.52 14.07 38.04
C THR A 68 -23.49 12.66 38.62
N SER A 69 -23.56 12.51 39.95
CA SER A 69 -23.57 11.21 40.62
C SER A 69 -24.77 10.35 40.22
N ILE A 70 -25.99 10.91 40.11
CA ILE A 70 -27.15 10.13 39.67
C ILE A 70 -27.03 9.70 38.19
N VAL A 71 -26.53 10.59 37.33
CA VAL A 71 -26.27 10.26 35.92
C VAL A 71 -25.27 9.09 35.82
N GLU A 72 -24.17 9.14 36.58
CA GLU A 72 -23.17 8.06 36.61
C GLU A 72 -23.72 6.76 37.20
N ILE A 73 -24.57 6.81 38.23
CA ILE A 73 -25.23 5.61 38.78
C ILE A 73 -26.13 4.93 37.75
N ILE A 74 -26.93 5.72 37.01
CA ILE A 74 -27.80 5.20 35.94
C ILE A 74 -26.95 4.57 34.84
N LYS A 75 -25.86 5.23 34.41
CA LYS A 75 -24.93 4.66 33.42
C LYS A 75 -24.31 3.35 33.91
N ALA A 76 -23.79 3.35 35.13
CA ALA A 76 -23.14 2.21 35.75
C ALA A 76 -24.07 0.99 35.83
N PHE A 77 -25.36 1.19 36.10
CA PHE A 77 -26.34 0.11 36.07
C PHE A 77 -26.36 -0.63 34.71
N PHE A 78 -26.38 0.08 33.58
CA PHE A 78 -26.42 -0.51 32.25
C PHE A 78 -25.05 -1.06 31.81
N THR A 79 -23.98 -0.29 31.98
CA THR A 79 -22.66 -0.63 31.43
C THR A 79 -21.85 -1.57 32.32
N GLY A 80 -22.05 -1.51 33.64
CA GLY A 80 -21.13 -2.12 34.59
C GLY A 80 -19.75 -1.44 34.58
N GLY A 81 -18.70 -2.25 34.75
CA GLY A 81 -17.29 -1.80 34.78
C GLY A 81 -16.61 -2.14 36.10
N LYS A 82 -15.29 -1.93 36.17
CA LYS A 82 -14.51 -2.02 37.42
C LYS A 82 -14.16 -0.63 37.90
N ASP A 83 -15.13 0.04 38.52
CA ASP A 83 -14.92 1.34 39.14
C ASP A 83 -14.93 1.19 40.67
N VAL A 84 -13.76 1.33 41.28
CA VAL A 84 -13.59 1.27 42.74
C VAL A 84 -14.10 2.52 43.45
N THR A 85 -14.37 3.60 42.70
CA THR A 85 -14.81 4.89 43.26
C THR A 85 -16.32 5.01 43.37
N ILE A 86 -17.07 4.07 42.80
CA ILE A 86 -18.53 4.11 42.76
C ILE A 86 -19.17 3.84 44.12
N VAL A 87 -18.56 2.98 44.93
CA VAL A 87 -19.02 2.68 46.29
C VAL A 87 -18.63 3.82 47.21
N ARG A 88 -19.58 4.30 48.02
CA ARG A 88 -19.34 5.40 48.96
C ARG A 88 -18.20 5.05 49.93
N LYS A 89 -17.33 6.01 50.22
CA LYS A 89 -16.20 5.81 51.14
C LYS A 89 -16.71 5.32 52.51
N GLY A 90 -16.21 4.16 52.94
CA GLY A 90 -16.58 3.54 54.21
C GLY A 90 -17.70 2.49 54.12
N ALA A 91 -18.33 2.31 52.96
CA ALA A 91 -19.26 1.21 52.72
C ALA A 91 -18.54 -0.02 52.14
N GLU A 92 -18.97 -1.22 52.53
CA GLU A 92 -18.43 -2.49 52.01
C GLU A 92 -18.98 -2.82 50.61
N SER A 93 -20.22 -2.39 50.34
CA SER A 93 -20.90 -2.55 49.06
C SER A 93 -21.93 -1.43 48.86
N GLY A 94 -22.32 -1.21 47.60
CA GLY A 94 -23.44 -0.35 47.22
C GLY A 94 -24.31 -1.02 46.16
N GLU A 95 -25.57 -0.62 46.07
CA GLU A 95 -26.53 -1.20 45.14
C GLU A 95 -27.31 -0.16 44.35
N VAL A 96 -27.60 -0.47 43.09
CA VAL A 96 -28.53 0.25 42.23
C VAL A 96 -29.58 -0.73 41.70
N ALA A 97 -30.84 -0.37 41.84
CA ALA A 97 -31.99 -1.10 41.33
C ALA A 97 -32.77 -0.23 40.35
N VAL A 98 -33.21 -0.82 39.25
CA VAL A 98 -33.97 -0.14 38.19
C VAL A 98 -35.22 -0.95 37.89
N GLU A 99 -36.36 -0.27 37.83
CA GLU A 99 -37.63 -0.84 37.39
C GLU A 99 -37.99 -0.34 35.99
N PHE A 100 -38.52 -1.24 35.18
CA PHE A 100 -38.95 -0.99 33.81
C PHE A 100 -40.48 -0.97 33.70
N ASP A 101 -41.02 -0.35 32.65
CA ASP A 101 -42.48 -0.24 32.41
C ASP A 101 -43.13 -1.56 32.00
N ASP A 102 -42.37 -2.51 31.48
CA ASP A 102 -42.79 -3.89 31.18
C ASP A 102 -42.84 -4.81 32.42
N GLY A 103 -42.51 -4.28 33.61
CA GLY A 103 -42.53 -4.97 34.88
C GLY A 103 -41.24 -5.73 35.23
N TYR A 104 -40.24 -5.73 34.34
CA TYR A 104 -38.92 -6.27 34.67
C TYR A 104 -38.20 -5.38 35.68
N ARG A 105 -37.33 -5.99 36.48
CA ARG A 105 -36.54 -5.31 37.50
C ARG A 105 -35.10 -5.76 37.44
N GLY A 106 -34.16 -4.83 37.44
CA GLY A 106 -32.74 -5.13 37.52
C GLY A 106 -32.15 -4.63 38.82
N ARG A 107 -31.20 -5.39 39.37
CA ARG A 107 -30.40 -5.01 40.53
C ARG A 107 -28.94 -5.25 40.23
N ARG A 108 -28.10 -4.23 40.42
CA ARG A 108 -26.64 -4.34 40.33
C ARG A 108 -26.03 -3.96 41.67
N VAL A 109 -25.18 -4.84 42.19
CA VAL A 109 -24.40 -4.62 43.42
C VAL A 109 -22.94 -4.42 43.03
N TYR A 110 -22.32 -3.41 43.61
CA TYR A 110 -20.89 -3.11 43.51
C TYR A 110 -20.24 -3.35 44.86
N ASP A 111 -19.15 -4.10 44.87
CA ASP A 111 -18.32 -4.30 46.04
C ASP A 111 -17.20 -3.25 46.07
N ALA A 112 -16.64 -2.99 47.26
CA ALA A 112 -15.58 -1.98 47.43
C ALA A 112 -14.31 -2.25 46.59
N ASP A 113 -14.10 -3.49 46.12
CA ASP A 113 -13.02 -3.86 45.21
C ASP A 113 -13.29 -3.56 43.73
N GLY A 114 -14.46 -2.97 43.43
CA GLY A 114 -14.92 -2.63 42.09
C GLY A 114 -15.51 -3.81 41.32
N SER A 115 -15.57 -5.01 41.92
CA SER A 115 -16.34 -6.10 41.35
C SER A 115 -17.84 -5.80 41.44
N ASN A 116 -18.62 -6.36 40.51
CA ASN A 116 -20.05 -6.14 40.50
C ASN A 116 -20.80 -7.36 39.98
N LYS A 117 -22.05 -7.47 40.44
CA LYS A 117 -22.97 -8.53 40.05
C LYS A 117 -24.31 -7.91 39.69
N VAL A 118 -24.83 -8.32 38.54
CA VAL A 118 -26.15 -7.90 38.05
C VAL A 118 -27.12 -9.07 38.03
N GLU A 119 -28.33 -8.83 38.51
CA GLU A 119 -29.45 -9.77 38.52
C GLU A 119 -30.66 -9.10 37.90
N ILE A 120 -31.34 -9.82 36.99
CA ILE A 120 -32.57 -9.37 36.34
C ILE A 120 -33.70 -10.29 36.77
N PHE A 121 -34.84 -9.70 37.12
CA PHE A 121 -36.05 -10.36 37.58
C PHE A 121 -37.17 -10.07 36.58
N ASP A 122 -37.94 -11.11 36.25
CA ASP A 122 -39.13 -10.99 35.42
C ASP A 122 -40.31 -10.36 36.19
N PRO A 123 -41.43 -10.03 35.53
CA PRO A 123 -42.61 -9.46 36.19
C PRO A 123 -43.19 -10.36 37.29
N ALA A 124 -42.98 -11.67 37.23
CA ALA A 124 -43.39 -12.64 38.25
C ALA A 124 -42.41 -12.70 39.45
N GLY A 125 -41.31 -11.93 39.41
CA GLY A 125 -40.30 -11.88 40.46
C GLY A 125 -39.26 -13.00 40.38
N LYS A 126 -39.25 -13.80 39.31
CA LYS A 126 -38.28 -14.89 39.10
C LYS A 126 -37.02 -14.33 38.44
N LYS A 127 -35.87 -14.72 38.99
CA LYS A 127 -34.56 -14.38 38.41
C LYS A 127 -34.37 -15.05 37.05
N LEU A 128 -33.99 -14.26 36.05
CA LEU A 128 -33.68 -14.78 34.71
C LEU A 128 -32.39 -15.64 34.72
N PRO A 129 -32.40 -16.83 34.11
CA PRO A 129 -31.20 -17.65 33.95
C PRO A 129 -30.28 -17.06 32.87
N GLY A 130 -29.02 -16.80 33.20
CA GLY A 130 -28.02 -16.26 32.27
C GLY A 130 -27.29 -15.02 32.80
N SER A 131 -26.44 -14.43 31.97
CA SER A 131 -25.74 -13.19 32.32
C SER A 131 -26.69 -12.00 32.19
N GLY A 132 -27.13 -11.43 33.31
CA GLY A 132 -27.91 -10.18 33.33
C GLY A 132 -27.20 -9.03 32.60
N ALA A 133 -25.87 -9.07 32.50
CA ALA A 133 -25.11 -8.10 31.73
C ALA A 133 -25.38 -8.20 30.22
N LYS A 134 -25.61 -9.42 29.68
CA LYS A 134 -25.99 -9.59 28.26
C LYS A 134 -27.39 -9.03 27.98
N PHE A 135 -28.30 -9.16 28.94
CA PHE A 135 -29.64 -8.58 28.86
C PHE A 135 -29.59 -7.05 28.85
N LEU A 136 -28.86 -6.44 29.80
CA LEU A 136 -28.72 -4.98 29.85
C LEU A 136 -27.95 -4.41 28.65
N SER A 137 -26.91 -5.11 28.15
CA SER A 137 -26.18 -4.67 26.94
C SER A 137 -27.02 -4.76 25.66
N ALA A 138 -28.09 -5.56 25.66
CA ALA A 138 -29.04 -5.61 24.56
C ALA A 138 -30.06 -4.46 24.65
N LEU A 139 -30.41 -4.04 25.87
CA LEU A 139 -31.34 -2.95 26.14
C LEU A 139 -30.74 -1.56 25.89
N ALA A 140 -29.51 -1.29 26.38
CA ALA A 140 -28.87 0.02 26.24
C ALA A 140 -27.36 -0.10 25.98
N ASP A 141 -26.84 0.73 25.09
CA ASP A 141 -25.42 0.83 24.75
C ASP A 141 -24.78 2.06 25.41
N ALA A 142 -23.56 1.96 25.94
CA ALA A 142 -22.89 2.95 26.79
C ALA A 142 -22.85 4.39 26.23
N LEU A 143 -22.83 4.53 24.90
CA LEU A 143 -22.76 5.82 24.19
C LEU A 143 -24.13 6.45 23.90
N SER A 144 -25.24 5.75 24.16
CA SER A 144 -26.59 6.35 24.15
C SER A 144 -26.83 7.28 25.34
N LEU A 145 -25.91 7.29 26.32
CA LEU A 145 -26.07 7.92 27.63
C LEU A 145 -25.41 9.31 27.77
N ASN A 146 -24.92 9.95 26.69
CA ASN A 146 -24.52 11.37 26.70
C ASN A 146 -24.39 12.03 25.30
N PRO A 147 -25.47 12.52 24.67
CA PRO A 147 -25.43 13.21 23.38
C PRO A 147 -24.59 14.50 23.40
N LEU A 148 -24.48 15.17 24.56
CA LEU A 148 -23.68 16.39 24.70
C LEU A 148 -22.18 16.10 24.64
N ALA A 149 -21.74 14.89 25.00
CA ALA A 149 -20.34 14.51 24.82
C ALA A 149 -19.94 14.57 23.34
N PHE A 150 -20.81 14.11 22.42
CA PHE A 150 -20.55 14.17 20.98
C PHE A 150 -20.47 15.60 20.46
N PHE A 151 -21.32 16.49 21.00
CA PHE A 151 -21.33 17.91 20.67
C PHE A 151 -19.98 18.58 20.96
N HIS A 152 -19.36 18.25 22.10
CA HIS A 152 -18.08 18.81 22.52
C HIS A 152 -16.85 18.00 22.08
N ALA A 153 -17.04 16.84 21.44
CA ALA A 153 -15.93 15.97 21.05
C ALA A 153 -15.04 16.62 19.98
N PRO A 154 -13.70 16.43 20.03
CA PRO A 154 -12.80 16.81 18.95
C PRO A 154 -13.14 16.10 17.63
N PRO A 155 -12.85 16.68 16.45
CA PRO A 155 -13.26 16.14 15.14
C PRO A 155 -12.96 14.64 14.92
N LYS A 156 -11.73 14.21 15.20
CA LYS A 156 -11.33 12.81 15.04
C LYS A 156 -12.12 11.84 15.94
N GLN A 157 -12.33 12.23 17.20
CA GLN A 157 -13.08 11.44 18.16
C GLN A 157 -14.56 11.39 17.78
N ARG A 158 -15.11 12.52 17.31
CA ARG A 158 -16.47 12.63 16.81
C ARG A 158 -16.72 11.71 15.61
N VAL A 159 -15.80 11.67 14.64
CA VAL A 159 -15.90 10.73 13.49
C VAL A 159 -15.81 9.27 13.95
N SER A 160 -14.92 8.93 14.89
CA SER A 160 -14.85 7.58 15.45
C SER A 160 -16.17 7.19 16.10
N TRP A 161 -16.69 8.05 16.98
CA TRP A 161 -17.97 7.83 17.65
C TRP A 161 -19.13 7.75 16.67
N PHE A 162 -19.13 8.56 15.61
CA PHE A 162 -20.12 8.52 14.55
C PHE A 162 -20.11 7.16 13.84
N ILE A 163 -18.94 6.69 13.40
CA ILE A 163 -18.78 5.40 12.73
C ILE A 163 -19.19 4.25 13.67
N GLU A 164 -18.83 4.31 14.96
CA GLU A 164 -19.26 3.30 15.93
C GLU A 164 -20.78 3.32 16.19
N THR A 165 -21.40 4.49 16.10
CA THR A 165 -22.80 4.72 16.44
C THR A 165 -23.73 4.33 15.30
N VAL A 166 -23.34 4.57 14.05
CA VAL A 166 -24.19 4.32 12.90
C VAL A 166 -23.97 2.90 12.40
N PRO A 167 -24.91 1.95 12.62
CA PRO A 167 -24.76 0.56 12.19
C PRO A 167 -24.97 0.46 10.68
N VAL A 168 -23.92 0.74 9.91
CA VAL A 168 -23.93 0.55 8.46
C VAL A 168 -23.44 -0.85 8.16
N ASN A 169 -24.36 -1.72 7.76
CA ASN A 169 -24.02 -3.01 7.21
C ASN A 169 -23.92 -2.87 5.69
N VAL A 170 -22.89 -3.49 5.12
CA VAL A 170 -22.77 -3.64 3.67
C VAL A 170 -22.60 -5.13 3.38
N SER A 171 -23.40 -5.65 2.46
CA SER A 171 -23.38 -7.06 2.11
C SER A 171 -22.20 -7.39 1.18
N ALA A 172 -21.81 -8.67 1.14
CA ALA A 172 -20.78 -9.13 0.21
C ALA A 172 -21.18 -8.91 -1.26
N GLU A 173 -22.47 -9.04 -1.57
CA GLU A 173 -23.04 -8.78 -2.89
C GLU A 173 -22.92 -7.32 -3.29
N GLU A 174 -23.18 -6.38 -2.38
CA GLU A 174 -23.02 -4.94 -2.62
C GLU A 174 -21.57 -4.56 -2.91
N ILE A 175 -20.61 -5.12 -2.17
CA ILE A 175 -19.19 -4.88 -2.43
C ILE A 175 -18.78 -5.48 -3.77
N THR A 176 -19.23 -6.71 -4.06
CA THR A 176 -18.90 -7.37 -5.32
C THR A 176 -19.45 -6.60 -6.52
N LYS A 177 -20.68 -6.10 -6.41
CA LYS A 177 -21.30 -5.26 -7.43
C LYS A 177 -20.62 -3.90 -7.57
N ALA A 178 -20.23 -3.27 -6.47
CA ALA A 178 -19.59 -1.96 -6.49
C ALA A 178 -18.16 -2.02 -7.03
N THR A 179 -17.38 -3.01 -6.63
CA THR A 179 -15.97 -3.13 -7.03
C THR A 179 -15.80 -3.84 -8.38
N GLY A 180 -16.73 -4.72 -8.76
CA GLY A 180 -16.55 -5.65 -9.87
C GLY A 180 -15.64 -6.85 -9.53
N PHE A 181 -15.16 -6.93 -8.28
CA PHE A 181 -14.30 -8.02 -7.79
C PHE A 181 -15.05 -8.90 -6.79
N PRO A 182 -14.89 -10.23 -6.83
CA PRO A 182 -15.54 -11.11 -5.88
C PRO A 182 -15.05 -10.81 -4.46
N TYR A 183 -15.99 -10.53 -3.56
CA TYR A 183 -15.70 -10.28 -2.16
C TYR A 183 -16.37 -11.30 -1.24
N ARG A 184 -15.65 -11.77 -0.22
CA ARG A 184 -16.15 -12.68 0.81
C ARG A 184 -16.00 -12.03 2.18
N GLN A 185 -17.11 -11.87 2.89
CA GLN A 185 -17.10 -11.39 4.26
C GLN A 185 -16.38 -12.39 5.18
N THR A 186 -15.55 -11.87 6.07
CA THR A 186 -14.82 -12.68 7.07
C THR A 186 -15.46 -12.61 8.44
N GLY A 187 -16.42 -11.70 8.66
CA GLY A 187 -17.09 -11.49 9.94
C GLY A 187 -16.28 -10.62 10.92
N GLU A 188 -15.11 -10.12 10.51
CA GLU A 188 -14.27 -9.21 11.30
C GLU A 188 -14.65 -7.73 11.09
N GLU A 189 -15.60 -7.45 10.20
CA GLU A 189 -15.95 -6.09 9.79
C GLU A 189 -16.82 -5.41 10.87
N ARG A 190 -16.22 -4.47 11.61
CA ARG A 190 -16.91 -3.74 12.69
C ARG A 190 -17.98 -2.79 12.18
N ASN A 191 -17.76 -2.17 11.00
CA ASN A 191 -18.67 -1.22 10.36
C ASN A 191 -18.42 -1.19 8.84
N GLY A 192 -19.48 -1.03 8.04
CA GLY A 192 -19.42 -0.92 6.58
C GLY A 192 -18.55 0.23 6.08
N PHE A 193 -18.51 1.38 6.75
CA PHE A 193 -17.65 2.51 6.36
C PHE A 193 -16.16 2.22 6.54
N ASP A 194 -15.78 1.56 7.63
CA ASP A 194 -14.38 1.14 7.85
C ASP A 194 -13.94 0.13 6.79
N LEU A 195 -14.82 -0.81 6.45
CA LEU A 195 -14.59 -1.78 5.39
C LEU A 195 -14.39 -1.08 4.03
N LEU A 196 -15.28 -0.16 3.66
CA LEU A 196 -15.13 0.62 2.41
C LEU A 196 -13.84 1.44 2.39
N TYR A 197 -13.46 2.06 3.51
CA TYR A 197 -12.19 2.79 3.62
C TYR A 197 -10.98 1.88 3.37
N ARG A 198 -10.93 0.70 4.02
CA ARG A 198 -9.86 -0.27 3.84
C ARG A 198 -9.79 -0.80 2.40
N LEU A 199 -10.95 -1.15 1.82
CA LEU A 199 -11.03 -1.62 0.44
C LEU A 199 -10.55 -0.53 -0.52
N ARG A 200 -11.06 0.70 -0.39
CA ARG A 200 -10.67 1.83 -1.23
C ARG A 200 -9.16 2.06 -1.22
N LYS A 201 -8.56 1.98 -0.02
CA LYS A 201 -7.11 2.08 0.14
C LYS A 201 -6.38 0.96 -0.60
N ALA A 202 -6.83 -0.29 -0.46
CA ALA A 202 -6.21 -1.43 -1.14
C ALA A 202 -6.24 -1.28 -2.67
N PHE A 203 -7.39 -0.91 -3.26
CA PHE A 203 -7.52 -0.64 -4.70
C PHE A 203 -6.63 0.52 -5.16
N TYR A 204 -6.52 1.58 -4.35
CA TYR A 204 -5.64 2.71 -4.64
C TYR A 204 -4.15 2.33 -4.64
N ASP A 205 -3.72 1.59 -3.62
CA ASP A 205 -2.33 1.14 -3.48
C ASP A 205 -1.95 0.19 -4.63
N GLU A 206 -2.82 -0.76 -4.97
CA GLU A 206 -2.65 -1.69 -6.10
C GLU A 206 -2.55 -0.94 -7.43
N ARG A 207 -3.48 -0.02 -7.72
CA ARG A 207 -3.45 0.83 -8.92
C ARG A 207 -2.14 1.62 -9.01
N THR A 208 -1.66 2.15 -7.89
CA THR A 208 -0.40 2.91 -7.83
C THR A 208 0.78 2.02 -8.18
N GLY A 209 0.81 0.79 -7.67
CA GLY A 209 1.80 -0.23 -8.02
C GLY A 209 1.80 -0.56 -9.53
N ILE A 210 0.63 -0.80 -10.11
CA ILE A 210 0.44 -1.09 -11.53
C ILE A 210 0.93 0.08 -12.41
N ASN A 211 0.56 1.32 -12.07
CA ASN A 211 0.99 2.52 -12.79
C ASN A 211 2.52 2.70 -12.75
N GLY A 212 3.15 2.34 -11.62
CA GLY A 212 4.61 2.26 -11.51
C GLY A 212 5.21 1.28 -12.51
N GLN A 213 4.65 0.08 -12.63
CA GLN A 213 5.09 -0.94 -13.59
C GLN A 213 4.91 -0.49 -15.05
N ILE A 214 3.77 0.13 -15.38
CA ILE A 214 3.51 0.69 -16.71
C ILE A 214 4.59 1.73 -17.07
N THR A 215 4.87 2.65 -16.15
CA THR A 215 5.87 3.71 -16.35
C THR A 215 7.25 3.12 -16.57
N ALA A 216 7.66 2.14 -15.76
CA ALA A 216 8.93 1.46 -15.93
C ALA A 216 9.04 0.76 -17.30
N LYS A 217 8.03 -0.01 -17.71
CA LYS A 217 8.02 -0.70 -19.02
C LYS A 217 8.01 0.26 -20.20
N LYS A 218 7.28 1.37 -20.12
CA LYS A 218 7.29 2.43 -21.16
C LYS A 218 8.69 3.01 -21.33
N LYS A 219 9.33 3.38 -20.22
CA LYS A 219 10.71 3.89 -20.22
C LYS A 219 11.68 2.88 -20.83
N THR A 220 11.58 1.60 -20.46
CA THR A 220 12.42 0.55 -21.06
C THR A 220 12.16 0.40 -22.56
N CYS A 221 10.92 0.47 -23.02
CA CYS A 221 10.61 0.44 -24.46
C CYS A 221 11.23 1.63 -25.21
N GLU A 222 11.13 2.84 -24.65
CA GLU A 222 11.73 4.04 -25.21
C GLU A 222 13.25 3.94 -25.29
N GLU A 223 13.90 3.48 -24.21
CA GLU A 223 15.35 3.25 -24.17
C GLU A 223 15.79 2.22 -25.21
N LEU A 224 15.14 1.05 -25.27
CA LEU A 224 15.43 0.00 -26.24
C LEU A 224 15.22 0.47 -27.68
N THR A 225 14.16 1.25 -27.93
CA THR A 225 13.88 1.82 -29.25
C THR A 225 14.96 2.83 -29.66
N ARG A 226 15.43 3.66 -28.72
CA ARG A 226 16.48 4.66 -28.97
C ARG A 226 17.83 4.04 -29.27
N THR A 227 18.16 2.92 -28.63
CA THR A 227 19.43 2.20 -28.84
C THR A 227 19.40 1.23 -30.03
N LEU A 228 18.27 1.13 -30.73
CA LEU A 228 18.11 0.18 -31.81
C LEU A 228 18.96 0.61 -33.03
N PRO A 229 19.87 -0.23 -33.54
CA PRO A 229 20.64 0.09 -34.73
C PRO A 229 19.71 0.19 -35.95
N GLU A 230 19.95 1.19 -36.82
CA GLU A 230 19.39 1.18 -38.16
C GLU A 230 20.19 0.20 -39.01
N VAL A 231 19.54 -0.89 -39.44
CA VAL A 231 20.19 -1.89 -40.30
C VAL A 231 19.44 -1.98 -41.62
N ASP A 232 20.19 -1.81 -42.71
CA ASP A 232 19.74 -2.04 -44.07
C ASP A 232 19.62 -3.55 -44.33
N PRO A 233 18.41 -4.09 -44.59
CA PRO A 233 18.20 -5.51 -44.87
C PRO A 233 18.97 -6.04 -46.08
N GLU A 234 19.36 -5.20 -47.04
CA GLU A 234 20.09 -5.62 -48.25
C GLU A 234 21.58 -5.93 -47.98
N SER A 235 22.11 -5.53 -46.82
CA SER A 235 23.53 -5.67 -46.46
C SER A 235 23.98 -7.10 -46.10
N ILE A 236 23.06 -8.08 -46.07
CA ILE A 236 23.31 -9.47 -45.63
C ILE A 236 23.66 -10.40 -46.81
N GLY A 237 23.34 -9.99 -48.06
CA GLY A 237 23.53 -10.83 -49.23
C GLY A 237 25.01 -11.18 -49.45
N GLY A 238 25.35 -12.47 -49.34
CA GLY A 238 26.63 -12.99 -49.83
C GLY A 238 27.74 -13.23 -48.80
N LEU A 239 27.50 -13.21 -47.47
CA LEU A 239 28.57 -13.53 -46.50
C LEU A 239 29.21 -14.91 -46.74
N ALA A 240 28.39 -15.92 -47.07
CA ALA A 240 28.88 -17.25 -47.41
C ALA A 240 29.71 -17.25 -48.71
N GLU A 241 29.28 -16.48 -49.70
CA GLU A 241 29.96 -16.33 -50.99
C GLU A 241 31.29 -15.57 -50.85
N LEU A 242 31.33 -14.52 -50.01
CA LEU A 242 32.54 -13.78 -49.67
C LEU A 242 33.57 -14.66 -48.94
N ARG A 243 33.13 -15.49 -47.98
CA ARG A 243 34.00 -16.45 -47.29
C ARG A 243 34.54 -17.53 -48.23
N GLN A 244 33.68 -18.05 -49.11
CA GLN A 244 34.12 -19.00 -50.14
C GLN A 244 35.18 -18.36 -51.05
N ARG A 245 34.96 -17.11 -51.47
CA ARG A 245 35.92 -16.39 -52.31
C ARG A 245 37.25 -16.09 -51.63
N GLN A 246 37.22 -15.76 -50.33
CA GLN A 246 38.44 -15.61 -49.53
C GLN A 246 39.22 -16.93 -49.48
N GLN A 247 38.53 -18.05 -49.23
CA GLN A 247 39.16 -19.37 -49.16
C GLN A 247 39.79 -19.78 -50.51
N GLU A 248 39.13 -19.49 -51.63
CA GLU A 248 39.68 -19.71 -52.97
C GLU A 248 40.97 -18.92 -53.21
N LEU A 249 41.01 -17.63 -52.84
CA LEU A 249 42.21 -16.80 -53.01
C LEU A 249 43.34 -17.20 -52.06
N GLU A 250 43.04 -17.60 -50.82
CA GLU A 250 44.03 -18.12 -49.89
C GLU A 250 44.62 -19.46 -50.38
N SER A 251 43.77 -20.34 -50.91
CA SER A 251 44.19 -21.58 -51.58
C SER A 251 45.08 -21.27 -52.78
N GLY A 252 44.71 -20.31 -53.64
CA GLY A 252 45.51 -19.88 -54.79
C GLY A 252 46.89 -19.36 -54.37
N ARG A 253 46.94 -18.49 -53.35
CA ARG A 253 48.20 -17.99 -52.78
C ARG A 253 49.08 -19.11 -52.24
N GLN A 254 48.49 -20.10 -51.57
CA GLN A 254 49.24 -21.24 -51.02
C GLN A 254 49.78 -22.14 -52.13
N SER A 255 48.99 -22.42 -53.17
CA SER A 255 49.42 -23.18 -54.34
C SER A 255 50.57 -22.50 -55.08
N GLU A 256 50.52 -21.17 -55.26
CA GLU A 256 51.58 -20.43 -55.95
C GLU A 256 52.89 -20.42 -55.14
N ARG A 257 52.80 -20.25 -53.82
CA ARG A 257 53.97 -20.41 -52.92
C ARG A 257 54.57 -21.81 -53.01
N ALA A 258 53.74 -22.85 -53.08
CA ALA A 258 54.20 -24.23 -53.21
C ALA A 258 54.87 -24.48 -54.57
N ARG A 259 54.36 -23.88 -55.66
CA ARG A 259 54.98 -23.93 -57.00
C ARG A 259 56.37 -23.31 -56.97
N ILE A 260 56.52 -22.09 -56.43
CA ILE A 260 57.81 -21.39 -56.32
C ILE A 260 58.80 -22.19 -55.46
N ALA A 261 58.35 -22.76 -54.34
CA ALA A 261 59.18 -23.61 -53.49
C ALA A 261 59.62 -24.90 -54.22
N GLY A 262 58.73 -25.51 -55.00
CA GLY A 262 59.03 -26.68 -55.83
C GLY A 262 60.04 -26.37 -56.94
N GLU A 263 59.89 -25.23 -57.63
CA GLU A 263 60.83 -24.77 -58.65
C GLU A 263 62.22 -24.51 -58.08
N LYS A 264 62.29 -23.89 -56.90
CA LYS A 264 63.55 -23.70 -56.17
C LYS A 264 64.21 -25.04 -55.84
N SER A 265 63.47 -25.98 -55.23
CA SER A 265 63.98 -27.30 -54.86
C SER A 265 64.47 -28.08 -56.08
N ALA A 266 63.72 -28.06 -57.19
CA ALA A 266 64.13 -28.69 -58.44
C ALA A 266 65.42 -28.07 -59.01
N ALA A 267 65.55 -26.74 -58.93
CA ALA A 267 66.76 -26.03 -59.36
C ALA A 267 67.97 -26.39 -58.48
N GLU A 268 67.81 -26.47 -57.16
CA GLU A 268 68.85 -26.92 -56.22
C GLU A 268 69.29 -28.35 -56.50
N VAL A 269 68.36 -29.29 -56.71
CA VAL A 269 68.69 -30.69 -57.05
C VAL A 269 69.41 -30.80 -58.38
N ALA A 270 68.95 -30.05 -59.41
CA ALA A 270 69.61 -30.03 -60.71
C ALA A 270 71.02 -29.44 -60.63
N LEU A 271 71.21 -28.43 -59.78
CA LEU A 271 72.49 -27.81 -59.50
C LEU A 271 73.42 -28.82 -58.81
N ASP A 272 72.99 -29.43 -57.71
CA ASP A 272 73.72 -30.46 -56.97
C ASP A 272 74.17 -31.61 -57.88
N LYS A 273 73.28 -32.06 -58.77
CA LYS A 273 73.61 -33.10 -59.76
C LYS A 273 74.73 -32.66 -60.70
N LYS A 274 74.69 -31.43 -61.22
CA LYS A 274 75.76 -30.87 -62.07
C LYS A 274 77.08 -30.73 -61.31
N PHE A 275 77.03 -30.26 -60.06
CA PHE A 275 78.20 -30.12 -59.21
C PHE A 275 78.84 -31.47 -58.87
N ARG A 276 78.04 -32.48 -58.49
CA ARG A 276 78.51 -33.86 -58.24
C ARG A 276 79.16 -34.44 -59.49
N ALA A 277 78.53 -34.31 -60.66
CA ALA A 277 79.10 -34.79 -61.92
C ALA A 277 80.45 -34.13 -62.24
N LYS A 278 80.58 -32.81 -62.00
CA LYS A 278 81.84 -32.09 -62.22
C LYS A 278 82.93 -32.49 -61.21
N MET A 279 82.55 -32.70 -59.95
CA MET A 279 83.45 -33.19 -58.90
C MET A 279 83.97 -34.60 -59.21
N GLU A 280 83.11 -35.50 -59.69
CA GLU A 280 83.53 -36.84 -60.11
C GLU A 280 84.46 -36.81 -61.33
N SER A 281 84.23 -35.92 -62.30
CA SER A 281 85.17 -35.69 -63.41
C SER A 281 86.56 -35.26 -62.90
N ILE A 282 86.62 -34.31 -61.96
CA ILE A 282 87.90 -33.85 -61.38
C ILE A 282 88.62 -34.99 -60.64
N LYS A 283 87.88 -35.83 -59.90
CA LYS A 283 88.44 -37.01 -59.23
C LYS A 283 88.95 -38.06 -60.22
N ALA A 284 88.24 -38.27 -61.33
CA ALA A 284 88.66 -39.18 -62.39
C ALA A 284 89.94 -38.70 -63.08
N ASP A 285 90.03 -37.40 -63.40
CA ASP A 285 91.23 -36.78 -63.96
C ASP A 285 92.44 -36.96 -63.02
N ARG A 286 92.23 -36.85 -61.71
CA ARG A 286 93.24 -37.17 -60.68
C ARG A 286 93.66 -38.63 -60.71
N ALA A 287 92.70 -39.57 -60.72
CA ALA A 287 93.02 -41.00 -60.75
C ALA A 287 93.79 -41.37 -62.04
N GLU A 288 93.52 -40.70 -63.15
CA GLU A 288 94.29 -40.85 -64.39
C GLU A 288 95.70 -40.26 -64.29
N ALA A 289 95.85 -39.08 -63.69
CA ALA A 289 97.15 -38.48 -63.40
C ALA A 289 98.00 -39.36 -62.46
N ASP A 290 97.39 -39.90 -61.41
CA ASP A 290 98.01 -40.83 -60.46
C ASP A 290 98.42 -42.14 -61.16
N ARG A 291 97.58 -42.68 -62.05
CA ARG A 291 97.91 -43.85 -62.88
C ARG A 291 99.08 -43.58 -63.82
N LYS A 292 99.08 -42.45 -64.53
CA LYS A 292 100.21 -42.02 -65.40
C LYS A 292 101.51 -41.85 -64.59
N ALA A 293 101.41 -41.39 -63.34
CA ALA A 293 102.56 -41.27 -62.44
C ALA A 293 103.10 -42.64 -61.96
N SER A 294 102.24 -43.64 -61.79
CA SER A 294 102.61 -44.98 -61.29
C SER A 294 103.38 -45.89 -62.29
N ALA A 295 103.46 -45.51 -63.57
CA ALA A 295 104.06 -46.32 -64.64
C ALA A 295 105.59 -46.10 -64.84
N ILE A 296 106.26 -45.26 -64.03
CA ILE A 296 107.68 -44.90 -64.18
C ILE A 296 108.46 -45.39 -62.94
N VAL A 297 109.44 -46.27 -63.12
CA VAL A 297 110.10 -47.04 -62.04
C VAL A 297 111.28 -46.31 -61.35
N ASP A 298 111.19 -46.32 -60.02
CA ASP A 298 112.17 -46.27 -58.90
C ASP A 298 113.28 -45.22 -58.73
N GLU A 299 113.59 -44.31 -59.67
CA GLU A 299 114.41 -43.10 -59.36
C GLU A 299 113.58 -41.79 -59.31
N ALA A 300 112.32 -41.84 -59.76
CA ALA A 300 111.43 -40.69 -59.88
C ALA A 300 110.68 -40.28 -58.58
N ARG A 301 110.97 -40.90 -57.42
CA ARG A 301 110.13 -40.75 -56.20
C ARG A 301 110.20 -39.37 -55.51
N ARG A 302 111.24 -38.56 -55.72
CA ARG A 302 111.32 -37.20 -55.13
C ARG A 302 110.60 -36.16 -55.99
N ALA A 303 110.86 -36.15 -57.29
CA ALA A 303 110.14 -35.29 -58.25
C ALA A 303 108.64 -35.64 -58.35
N ALA A 304 108.28 -36.92 -58.17
CA ALA A 304 106.87 -37.35 -58.13
C ALA A 304 106.09 -36.78 -56.93
N ARG A 305 106.71 -36.56 -55.77
CA ARG A 305 106.04 -35.96 -54.61
C ARG A 305 105.74 -34.49 -54.82
N GLU A 306 106.69 -33.73 -55.36
CA GLU A 306 106.48 -32.31 -55.71
C GLU A 306 105.38 -32.13 -56.76
N LEU A 307 105.30 -33.04 -57.75
CA LEU A 307 104.21 -33.07 -58.73
C LEU A 307 102.87 -33.49 -58.11
N GLN A 308 102.86 -34.44 -57.16
CA GLN A 308 101.64 -34.84 -56.44
C GLN A 308 101.12 -33.73 -55.53
N ASP A 309 102.00 -33.03 -54.81
CA ASP A 309 101.63 -31.91 -53.94
C ASP A 309 101.13 -30.71 -54.77
N ALA A 310 101.76 -30.43 -55.91
CA ALA A 310 101.29 -29.41 -56.85
C ALA A 310 99.91 -29.78 -57.45
N ALA A 311 99.68 -31.04 -57.82
CA ALA A 311 98.39 -31.51 -58.31
C ALA A 311 97.31 -31.49 -57.22
N ALA A 312 97.65 -31.82 -55.97
CA ALA A 312 96.74 -31.75 -54.82
C ALA A 312 96.34 -30.29 -54.51
N LEU A 313 97.30 -29.36 -54.56
CA LEU A 313 97.05 -27.94 -54.35
C LEU A 313 96.19 -27.34 -55.47
N GLU A 314 96.46 -27.67 -56.73
CA GLU A 314 95.60 -27.25 -57.85
C GLU A 314 94.19 -27.83 -57.75
N GLN A 315 94.05 -29.07 -57.27
CA GLN A 315 92.75 -29.67 -56.98
C GLN A 315 92.01 -28.93 -55.86
N GLU A 316 92.70 -28.63 -54.75
CA GLU A 316 92.11 -27.91 -53.62
C GLU A 316 91.63 -26.50 -54.03
N LYS A 317 92.43 -25.81 -54.86
CA LYS A 317 92.01 -24.54 -55.48
C LYS A 317 90.79 -24.73 -56.38
N ALA A 318 90.75 -25.78 -57.19
CA ALA A 318 89.63 -26.06 -58.09
C ALA A 318 88.34 -26.40 -57.32
N THR A 319 88.42 -27.19 -56.25
CA THR A 319 87.28 -27.54 -55.40
C THR A 319 86.80 -26.33 -54.59
N ALA A 320 87.70 -25.52 -54.03
CA ALA A 320 87.36 -24.27 -53.35
C ALA A 320 86.67 -23.28 -54.29
N ALA A 321 87.17 -23.12 -55.53
CA ALA A 321 86.54 -22.27 -56.55
C ALA A 321 85.15 -22.80 -56.96
N LEU A 322 84.96 -24.12 -57.02
CA LEU A 322 83.67 -24.74 -57.28
C LEU A 322 82.67 -24.47 -56.14
N ASN A 323 83.11 -24.65 -54.89
CA ASN A 323 82.28 -24.41 -53.70
C ASN A 323 81.88 -22.93 -53.57
N ALA A 324 82.78 -22.00 -53.88
CA ALA A 324 82.47 -20.57 -53.94
C ALA A 324 81.38 -20.26 -55.00
N ARG A 325 81.48 -20.86 -56.19
CA ARG A 325 80.44 -20.74 -57.23
C ARG A 325 79.10 -21.37 -56.83
N LEU A 326 79.13 -22.50 -56.10
CA LEU A 326 77.92 -23.13 -55.56
C LEU A 326 77.24 -22.20 -54.55
N ALA A 327 78.00 -21.64 -53.62
CA ALA A 327 77.48 -20.72 -52.62
C ALA A 327 76.84 -19.48 -53.26
N GLU A 328 77.52 -18.85 -54.22
CA GLU A 328 77.02 -17.67 -54.94
C GLU A 328 75.73 -17.97 -55.72
N PHE A 329 75.64 -19.14 -56.36
CA PHE A 329 74.46 -19.53 -57.11
C PHE A 329 73.28 -19.86 -56.20
N THR A 330 73.51 -20.55 -55.08
CA THR A 330 72.49 -20.84 -54.07
C THR A 330 71.95 -19.56 -53.45
N GLU A 331 72.80 -18.57 -53.17
CA GLU A 331 72.38 -17.25 -52.69
C GLU A 331 71.48 -16.54 -53.73
N LYS A 332 71.85 -16.56 -55.01
CA LYS A 332 71.02 -16.02 -56.11
C LYS A 332 69.67 -16.73 -56.24
N LEU A 333 69.64 -18.06 -56.10
CA LEU A 333 68.39 -18.83 -56.09
C LEU A 333 67.50 -18.47 -54.90
N ASN A 334 68.09 -18.30 -53.72
CA ASN A 334 67.37 -17.88 -52.51
C ASN A 334 66.77 -16.48 -52.69
N ALA A 335 67.56 -15.53 -53.19
CA ALA A 335 67.11 -14.16 -53.45
C ALA A 335 65.96 -14.12 -54.48
N LYS A 336 66.07 -14.89 -55.57
CA LYS A 336 65.00 -15.00 -56.57
C LYS A 336 63.73 -15.62 -55.99
N ALA A 337 63.84 -16.75 -55.28
CA ALA A 337 62.67 -17.40 -54.68
C ALA A 337 61.99 -16.52 -53.63
N LEU A 338 62.75 -15.69 -52.90
CA LEU A 338 62.20 -14.69 -52.00
C LEU A 338 61.45 -13.60 -52.77
N ALA A 339 62.03 -13.05 -53.84
CA ALA A 339 61.39 -12.05 -54.68
C ALA A 339 60.11 -12.58 -55.35
N ASP A 340 60.15 -13.79 -55.92
CA ASP A 340 59.00 -14.44 -56.55
C ASP A 340 57.88 -14.69 -55.52
N ARG A 341 58.24 -15.12 -54.31
CA ARG A 341 57.27 -15.30 -53.21
C ARG A 341 56.66 -13.97 -52.77
N SER A 342 57.46 -12.92 -52.64
CA SER A 342 56.99 -11.58 -52.30
C SER A 342 56.05 -11.03 -53.36
N ALA A 343 56.37 -11.20 -54.65
CA ALA A 343 55.50 -10.80 -55.76
C ALA A 343 54.18 -11.57 -55.76
N ALA A 344 54.21 -12.89 -55.51
CA ALA A 344 53.01 -13.70 -55.34
C ALA A 344 52.18 -13.22 -54.15
N ASP A 345 52.79 -12.92 -53.01
CA ASP A 345 52.08 -12.39 -51.84
C ASP A 345 51.42 -11.04 -52.11
N GLU A 346 52.11 -10.16 -52.81
CA GLU A 346 51.62 -8.83 -53.18
C GLU A 346 50.44 -8.92 -54.15
N GLN A 347 50.48 -9.85 -55.11
CA GLN A 347 49.39 -10.13 -56.06
C GLN A 347 48.05 -10.47 -55.37
N PHE A 348 48.08 -11.22 -54.27
CA PHE A 348 46.85 -11.60 -53.54
C PHE A 348 46.50 -10.63 -52.41
N SER A 349 47.44 -9.80 -51.95
CA SER A 349 47.29 -8.95 -50.76
C SER A 349 46.11 -7.97 -50.85
N GLY A 350 45.97 -7.26 -51.98
CA GLY A 350 44.91 -6.27 -52.19
C GLY A 350 43.51 -6.88 -52.18
N GLN A 351 43.31 -7.96 -52.93
CA GLN A 351 42.02 -8.66 -53.00
C GLN A 351 41.62 -9.30 -51.66
N LEU A 352 42.59 -9.87 -50.93
CA LEU A 352 42.33 -10.42 -49.60
C LEU A 352 42.01 -9.33 -48.58
N ALA A 353 42.65 -8.16 -48.65
CA ALA A 353 42.34 -7.02 -47.79
C ALA A 353 40.94 -6.45 -48.06
N GLU A 354 40.56 -6.31 -49.33
CA GLU A 354 39.21 -5.86 -49.73
C GLU A 354 38.12 -6.85 -49.28
N LEU A 355 38.33 -8.15 -49.49
CA LEU A 355 37.40 -9.19 -49.02
C LEU A 355 37.30 -9.23 -47.50
N ALA A 356 38.42 -9.10 -46.77
CA ALA A 356 38.40 -9.04 -45.31
C ALA A 356 37.56 -7.85 -44.81
N ALA A 357 37.69 -6.68 -45.44
CA ALA A 357 36.88 -5.51 -45.11
C ALA A 357 35.39 -5.73 -45.42
N ALA A 358 35.06 -6.37 -46.54
CA ALA A 358 33.68 -6.71 -46.91
C ALA A 358 33.05 -7.73 -45.95
N ILE A 359 33.80 -8.77 -45.55
CA ILE A 359 33.37 -9.77 -44.57
C ILE A 359 33.11 -9.11 -43.21
N ALA A 360 34.05 -8.29 -42.72
CA ALA A 360 33.88 -7.58 -41.45
C ALA A 360 32.62 -6.69 -41.45
N LYS A 361 32.33 -6.01 -42.58
CA LYS A 361 31.12 -5.20 -42.73
C LYS A 361 29.84 -6.05 -42.70
N ALA A 362 29.83 -7.19 -43.38
CA ALA A 362 28.70 -8.11 -43.42
C ALA A 362 28.44 -8.80 -42.06
N GLU A 363 29.49 -9.14 -41.30
CA GLU A 363 29.36 -9.73 -39.95
C GLU A 363 28.74 -8.75 -38.94
N VAL A 364 29.13 -7.47 -39.00
CA VAL A 364 28.54 -6.40 -38.19
C VAL A 364 27.05 -6.21 -38.53
N ALA A 365 26.70 -6.27 -39.83
CA ALA A 365 25.32 -6.20 -40.28
C ALA A 365 24.49 -7.39 -39.76
N GLU A 366 24.97 -8.63 -39.91
CA GLU A 366 24.25 -9.83 -39.47
C GLU A 366 24.00 -9.82 -37.95
N SER A 367 25.03 -9.50 -37.16
CA SER A 367 24.94 -9.39 -35.70
C SER A 367 23.92 -8.32 -35.28
N SER A 368 23.96 -7.15 -35.93
CA SER A 368 23.03 -6.06 -35.62
C SER A 368 21.58 -6.40 -36.00
N ILE A 369 21.32 -7.21 -37.03
CA ILE A 369 19.97 -7.68 -37.39
C ILE A 369 19.40 -8.65 -36.37
N ALA A 370 20.20 -9.61 -35.90
CA ALA A 370 19.76 -10.55 -34.87
C ALA A 370 19.39 -9.82 -33.57
N VAL A 371 20.26 -8.89 -33.15
CA VAL A 371 19.99 -8.02 -31.99
C VAL A 371 18.73 -7.17 -32.23
N THR A 372 18.61 -6.54 -33.40
CA THR A 372 17.46 -5.71 -33.75
C THR A 372 16.15 -6.50 -33.73
N ARG A 373 16.14 -7.73 -34.26
CA ARG A 373 14.98 -8.63 -34.23
C ARG A 373 14.56 -8.96 -32.80
N ASN A 374 15.51 -9.37 -31.97
CA ASN A 374 15.23 -9.75 -30.57
C ASN A 374 14.75 -8.55 -29.74
N THR A 375 15.36 -7.38 -29.93
CA THR A 375 14.95 -6.14 -29.26
C THR A 375 13.54 -5.73 -29.69
N ARG A 376 13.20 -5.81 -30.98
CA ARG A 376 11.83 -5.56 -31.48
C ARG A 376 10.81 -6.52 -30.87
N GLN A 377 11.13 -7.81 -30.75
CA GLN A 377 10.25 -8.79 -30.10
C GLN A 377 10.01 -8.45 -28.62
N THR A 378 11.06 -8.03 -27.91
CA THR A 378 10.97 -7.60 -26.51
C THR A 378 10.09 -6.35 -26.36
N ILE A 379 10.26 -5.35 -27.24
CA ILE A 379 9.43 -4.14 -27.25
C ILE A 379 7.96 -4.51 -27.48
N GLU A 380 7.66 -5.36 -28.46
CA GLU A 380 6.29 -5.77 -28.75
C GLU A 380 5.67 -6.58 -27.59
N LYS A 381 6.46 -7.39 -26.90
CA LYS A 381 6.02 -8.06 -25.67
C LYS A 381 5.65 -7.05 -24.59
N TYR A 382 6.52 -6.08 -24.30
CA TYR A 382 6.25 -5.06 -23.29
C TYR A 382 5.07 -4.16 -23.65
N LYS A 383 4.86 -3.84 -24.93
CA LYS A 383 3.66 -3.11 -25.37
C LYS A 383 2.38 -3.88 -25.04
N ARG A 384 2.34 -5.20 -25.27
CA ARG A 384 1.17 -6.03 -24.88
C ARG A 384 0.94 -6.02 -23.38
N GLU A 385 1.99 -6.24 -22.60
CA GLU A 385 1.92 -6.20 -21.12
C GLU A 385 1.46 -4.83 -20.60
N ILE A 386 1.88 -3.72 -21.24
CA ILE A 386 1.40 -2.37 -20.90
C ILE A 386 -0.11 -2.25 -21.11
N VAL A 387 -0.66 -2.80 -22.20
CA VAL A 387 -2.10 -2.77 -22.47
C VAL A 387 -2.88 -3.57 -21.43
N GLU A 388 -2.38 -4.76 -21.06
CA GLU A 388 -2.98 -5.60 -20.01
C GLU A 388 -2.95 -4.89 -18.64
N LEU A 389 -1.80 -4.34 -18.26
CA LEU A 389 -1.66 -3.57 -17.02
C LEU A 389 -2.54 -2.31 -17.02
N SER A 390 -2.67 -1.61 -18.16
CA SER A 390 -3.56 -0.45 -18.27
C SER A 390 -5.01 -0.84 -18.05
N THR A 391 -5.45 -1.93 -18.67
CA THR A 391 -6.81 -2.47 -18.46
C THR A 391 -7.05 -2.81 -16.98
N HIS A 392 -6.04 -3.38 -16.31
CA HIS A 392 -6.15 -3.67 -14.88
C HIS A 392 -6.19 -2.38 -14.03
N ALA A 393 -5.38 -1.38 -14.33
CA ALA A 393 -5.43 -0.07 -13.65
C ALA A 393 -6.79 0.64 -13.81
N ASP A 394 -7.43 0.48 -14.98
CA ASP A 394 -8.77 1.00 -15.25
C ASP A 394 -9.82 0.27 -14.40
N GLN A 395 -9.72 -1.05 -14.25
CA GLN A 395 -10.59 -1.84 -13.35
C GLN A 395 -10.44 -1.40 -11.89
N GLN A 396 -9.21 -1.17 -11.42
CA GLN A 396 -8.96 -0.68 -10.06
C GLN A 396 -9.55 0.72 -9.86
N SER A 397 -9.50 1.59 -10.88
CA SER A 397 -10.12 2.92 -10.83
C SER A 397 -11.64 2.84 -10.77
N ALA A 398 -12.26 1.99 -11.61
CA ALA A 398 -13.69 1.74 -11.57
C ALA A 398 -14.15 1.18 -10.21
N ALA A 399 -13.34 0.32 -9.58
CA ALA A 399 -13.63 -0.19 -8.24
C ALA A 399 -13.59 0.91 -7.17
N ILE A 400 -12.66 1.85 -7.26
CA ILE A 400 -12.60 3.02 -6.36
C ILE A 400 -13.86 3.87 -6.52
N ASP A 401 -14.25 4.20 -7.75
CA ASP A 401 -15.45 4.99 -8.05
C ASP A 401 -16.73 4.29 -7.57
N GLY A 402 -16.78 2.96 -7.72
CA GLY A 402 -17.86 2.13 -7.22
C GLY A 402 -17.94 2.09 -5.69
N ILE A 403 -16.80 2.05 -5.00
CA ILE A 403 -16.74 2.16 -3.54
C ILE A 403 -17.21 3.53 -3.06
N ASP A 404 -16.78 4.60 -3.74
CA ASP A 404 -17.18 5.97 -3.41
C ASP A 404 -18.69 6.16 -3.61
N SER A 405 -19.25 5.63 -4.71
CA SER A 405 -20.69 5.60 -4.95
C SER A 405 -21.46 4.79 -3.91
N LEU A 406 -20.93 3.63 -3.51
CA LEU A 406 -21.55 2.80 -2.46
C LEU A 406 -21.50 3.50 -1.10
N LYS A 407 -20.41 4.22 -0.79
CA LYS A 407 -20.30 5.04 0.42
C LYS A 407 -21.40 6.10 0.46
N GLU A 408 -21.66 6.81 -0.63
CA GLU A 408 -22.74 7.81 -0.73
C GLU A 408 -24.13 7.18 -0.54
N GLN A 409 -24.38 6.02 -1.16
CA GLN A 409 -25.63 5.27 -0.97
C GLN A 409 -25.82 4.84 0.48
N LEU A 410 -24.76 4.38 1.14
CA LEU A 410 -24.80 4.00 2.55
C LEU A 410 -25.06 5.21 3.45
N ILE A 411 -24.45 6.36 3.19
CA ILE A 411 -24.73 7.60 3.94
C ILE A 411 -26.20 8.01 3.75
N THR A 412 -26.74 7.89 2.53
CA THR A 412 -28.16 8.17 2.26
C THR A 412 -29.09 7.26 3.08
N ARG A 413 -28.76 5.96 3.21
CA ARG A 413 -29.52 5.01 4.04
C ARG A 413 -29.50 5.33 5.54
N VAL A 414 -28.49 6.07 6.01
CA VAL A 414 -28.39 6.52 7.41
C VAL A 414 -29.40 7.62 7.73
N GLY A 415 -30.03 8.26 6.72
CA GLY A 415 -31.15 9.19 6.96
C GLY A 415 -30.75 10.51 7.62
N ILE A 416 -29.47 10.90 7.53
CA ILE A 416 -28.99 12.24 7.90
C ILE A 416 -28.73 13.01 6.60
N PRO A 417 -29.63 13.92 6.18
CA PRO A 417 -29.49 14.62 4.90
C PRO A 417 -28.20 15.44 4.82
N GLY A 418 -27.50 15.33 3.68
CA GLY A 418 -26.29 16.12 3.41
C GLY A 418 -25.05 15.72 4.19
N LEU A 419 -25.10 14.62 4.95
CA LEU A 419 -23.97 14.12 5.72
C LEU A 419 -22.83 13.64 4.82
N GLU A 420 -21.61 14.00 5.17
CA GLU A 420 -20.40 13.53 4.53
C GLU A 420 -19.27 13.42 5.56
N ILE A 421 -18.37 12.46 5.38
CA ILE A 421 -17.15 12.35 6.19
C ILE A 421 -15.96 12.65 5.28
N ARG A 422 -15.27 13.77 5.54
CA ARG A 422 -14.13 14.28 4.77
C ARG A 422 -12.98 14.65 5.72
N ASP A 423 -11.77 14.22 5.40
CA ASP A 423 -10.53 14.56 6.13
C ASP A 423 -10.56 14.34 7.66
N GLY A 424 -11.34 13.34 8.11
CA GLY A 424 -11.49 13.05 9.54
C GLY A 424 -12.40 14.03 10.29
N ASP A 425 -13.28 14.74 9.57
CA ASP A 425 -14.34 15.57 10.13
C ASP A 425 -15.70 15.24 9.49
N ILE A 426 -16.78 15.65 10.17
CA ILE A 426 -18.17 15.50 9.73
C ILE A 426 -18.58 16.78 9.03
N TRP A 427 -19.14 16.66 7.84
CA TRP A 427 -19.65 17.75 7.02
C TRP A 427 -21.13 17.53 6.77
N ILE A 428 -21.92 18.60 6.82
CA ILE A 428 -23.36 18.55 6.52
C ILE A 428 -23.70 19.68 5.56
N ASN A 429 -24.26 19.32 4.39
CA ASN A 429 -24.57 20.26 3.31
C ASN A 429 -23.37 21.15 2.94
N GLY A 430 -22.15 20.58 2.93
CA GLY A 430 -20.93 21.31 2.61
C GLY A 430 -20.38 22.23 3.71
N VAL A 431 -20.91 22.15 4.94
CA VAL A 431 -20.43 22.90 6.11
C VAL A 431 -19.86 21.93 7.16
N ALA A 432 -18.63 22.17 7.60
CA ALA A 432 -17.99 21.39 8.68
C ALA A 432 -18.82 21.47 9.97
N PHE A 433 -18.90 20.37 10.72
CA PHE A 433 -19.77 20.26 11.90
C PHE A 433 -19.54 21.40 12.89
N ASP A 434 -18.28 21.76 13.17
CA ASP A 434 -17.94 22.84 14.10
C ASP A 434 -18.44 24.22 13.66
N ARG A 435 -18.72 24.41 12.37
CA ARG A 435 -19.25 25.66 11.78
C ARG A 435 -20.76 25.63 11.54
N LEU A 436 -21.42 24.52 11.83
CA LEU A 436 -22.88 24.46 11.80
C LEU A 436 -23.47 25.35 12.89
N ASN A 437 -24.69 25.83 12.65
CA ASN A 437 -25.47 26.50 13.69
C ASN A 437 -25.73 25.52 14.86
N GLU A 438 -25.87 26.06 16.07
CA GLU A 438 -26.03 25.23 17.28
C GLU A 438 -27.27 24.34 17.21
N GLU A 439 -28.38 24.86 16.69
CA GLU A 439 -29.61 24.11 16.46
C GLU A 439 -29.40 22.85 15.60
N THR A 440 -28.67 22.95 14.49
CA THR A 440 -28.41 21.79 13.60
C THR A 440 -27.47 20.80 14.28
N LYS A 441 -26.40 21.27 14.94
CA LYS A 441 -25.48 20.41 15.72
C LYS A 441 -26.25 19.57 16.74
N ILE A 442 -27.12 20.23 17.49
CA ILE A 442 -27.96 19.63 18.54
C ILE A 442 -28.89 18.57 17.94
N LYS A 443 -29.58 18.87 16.83
CA LYS A 443 -30.44 17.90 16.13
C LYS A 443 -29.67 16.64 15.71
N ILE A 444 -28.46 16.78 15.17
CA ILE A 444 -27.63 15.64 14.77
C ILE A 444 -27.20 14.81 15.98
N CYS A 445 -26.76 15.45 17.07
CA CYS A 445 -26.37 14.75 18.29
C CYS A 445 -27.52 13.90 18.84
N PHE A 446 -28.73 14.44 18.86
CA PHE A 446 -29.90 13.71 19.35
C PHE A 446 -30.38 12.63 18.37
N GLN A 447 -30.30 12.88 17.07
CA GLN A 447 -30.58 11.84 16.06
C GLN A 447 -29.61 10.67 16.17
N LEU A 448 -28.32 10.93 16.42
CA LEU A 448 -27.32 9.89 16.68
C LEU A 448 -27.61 9.13 17.97
N ALA A 449 -28.00 9.83 19.04
CA ALA A 449 -28.43 9.19 20.28
C ALA A 449 -29.65 8.28 20.05
N ARG A 450 -30.61 8.70 19.22
CA ARG A 450 -31.75 7.86 18.83
C ARG A 450 -31.36 6.66 17.97
N MET A 451 -30.46 6.81 17.00
CA MET A 451 -29.98 5.70 16.17
C MET A 451 -29.24 4.65 17.01
N ARG A 452 -28.63 5.08 18.11
CA ARG A 452 -27.93 4.21 19.06
C ARG A 452 -28.83 3.64 20.16
N ALA A 453 -29.94 4.30 20.45
CA ALA A 453 -30.91 3.83 21.44
C ALA A 453 -31.35 2.41 21.07
N GLY A 454 -31.11 1.47 21.99
CA GLY A 454 -31.52 0.07 21.85
C GLY A 454 -33.01 -0.09 22.15
N ASP A 455 -33.37 -1.26 22.67
CA ASP A 455 -34.74 -1.55 23.08
C ASP A 455 -35.17 -0.69 24.30
N CYS A 456 -34.20 -0.14 25.05
CA CYS A 456 -34.39 0.89 26.06
C CYS A 456 -33.89 2.26 25.54
N PRO A 457 -34.79 3.18 25.16
CA PRO A 457 -34.40 4.45 24.55
C PRO A 457 -34.06 5.54 25.59
N LEU A 458 -33.36 5.19 26.66
CA LEU A 458 -32.94 6.12 27.70
C LEU A 458 -31.67 6.88 27.31
N VAL A 459 -31.74 8.21 27.38
CA VAL A 459 -30.62 9.14 27.17
C VAL A 459 -30.37 9.91 28.45
N CYS A 460 -29.16 9.83 28.99
CA CYS A 460 -28.73 10.69 30.08
C CYS A 460 -27.93 11.88 29.51
N ALA A 461 -28.08 13.09 30.05
CA ALA A 461 -27.22 14.22 29.68
C ALA A 461 -26.87 15.03 30.93
N ASP A 462 -25.58 15.21 31.17
CA ASP A 462 -25.09 16.08 32.24
C ASP A 462 -24.81 17.48 31.68
N GLY A 463 -25.13 18.53 32.44
CA GLY A 463 -24.83 19.91 32.05
C GLY A 463 -25.81 20.51 31.03
N PHE A 464 -27.10 20.16 31.11
CA PHE A 464 -28.12 20.64 30.19
C PHE A 464 -28.36 22.17 30.31
N GLU A 465 -27.82 22.82 31.34
CA GLU A 465 -27.77 24.28 31.45
C GLU A 465 -26.98 24.96 30.32
N ALA A 466 -26.07 24.23 29.64
CA ALA A 466 -25.31 24.75 28.50
C ALA A 466 -26.20 25.10 27.30
N LEU A 467 -27.43 24.60 27.25
CA LEU A 467 -28.42 24.95 26.23
C LEU A 467 -29.25 26.17 26.69
N ASP A 468 -29.49 27.12 25.78
CA ASP A 468 -30.45 28.21 26.00
C ASP A 468 -31.91 27.72 25.96
N SER A 469 -32.87 28.60 26.27
CA SER A 469 -34.29 28.24 26.33
C SER A 469 -34.84 27.67 25.02
N ARG A 470 -34.44 28.22 23.86
CA ARG A 470 -34.91 27.77 22.55
C ARG A 470 -34.39 26.37 22.23
N HIS A 471 -33.12 26.10 22.52
CA HIS A 471 -32.53 24.79 22.29
C HIS A 471 -33.08 23.72 23.24
N ARG A 472 -33.48 24.09 24.46
CA ARG A 472 -34.18 23.19 25.38
C ARG A 472 -35.57 22.80 24.86
N GLU A 473 -36.34 23.77 24.36
CA GLU A 473 -37.66 23.49 23.74
C GLU A 473 -37.53 22.54 22.53
N LEU A 474 -36.52 22.75 21.69
CA LEU A 474 -36.23 21.85 20.56
C LEU A 474 -35.86 20.44 21.01
N PHE A 475 -35.16 20.30 22.13
CA PHE A 475 -34.87 18.99 22.71
C PHE A 475 -36.12 18.32 23.26
N GLU A 476 -36.96 19.06 23.99
CA GLU A 476 -38.23 18.55 24.52
C GLU A 476 -39.11 17.99 23.39
N GLN A 477 -39.26 18.75 22.31
CA GLN A 477 -39.96 18.31 21.09
C GLN A 477 -39.31 17.07 20.47
N PHE A 478 -37.98 17.05 20.38
CA PHE A 478 -37.27 15.90 19.84
C PHE A 478 -37.46 14.64 20.69
N VAL A 479 -37.39 14.74 22.02
CA VAL A 479 -37.62 13.61 22.94
C VAL A 479 -39.04 13.05 22.73
N GLU A 480 -40.02 13.93 22.57
CA GLU A 480 -41.41 13.58 22.28
C GLU A 480 -41.58 12.86 20.94
N GLU A 481 -41.09 13.45 19.85
CA GLU A 481 -41.23 12.91 18.50
C GLU A 481 -40.42 11.63 18.27
N SER A 482 -39.26 11.51 18.92
CA SER A 482 -38.37 10.36 18.75
C SER A 482 -38.75 9.16 19.60
N GLY A 483 -39.62 9.34 20.60
CA GLY A 483 -39.96 8.32 21.60
C GLY A 483 -38.81 8.02 22.56
N LEU A 484 -37.81 8.89 22.66
CA LEU A 484 -36.74 8.78 23.65
C LEU A 484 -37.27 9.03 25.06
N GLN A 485 -36.61 8.45 26.04
CA GLN A 485 -36.70 8.84 27.42
C GLN A 485 -35.44 9.61 27.77
N ALA A 486 -35.55 10.80 28.35
CA ALA A 486 -34.40 11.62 28.68
C ALA A 486 -34.29 11.89 30.18
N PHE A 487 -33.08 11.75 30.73
CA PHE A 487 -32.73 12.18 32.08
C PHE A 487 -31.62 13.24 31.99
N VAL A 488 -31.93 14.47 32.34
CA VAL A 488 -31.00 15.59 32.18
C VAL A 488 -30.75 16.30 33.51
N THR A 489 -29.56 16.86 33.69
CA THR A 489 -29.23 17.67 34.88
C THR A 489 -29.15 19.15 34.51
N ILE A 490 -29.64 20.02 35.41
CA ILE A 490 -29.53 21.48 35.25
C ILE A 490 -29.02 22.08 36.56
N VAL A 491 -28.02 22.94 36.48
CA VAL A 491 -27.61 23.79 37.60
C VAL A 491 -28.70 24.83 37.89
N ALA A 492 -29.17 24.87 39.12
CA ALA A 492 -30.12 25.86 39.60
C ALA A 492 -29.62 26.46 40.92
N ASP A 493 -29.77 27.78 41.07
CA ASP A 493 -29.47 28.47 42.32
C ASP A 493 -30.44 28.03 43.43
N THR A 494 -29.93 27.86 44.64
CA THR A 494 -30.77 27.63 45.81
C THR A 494 -31.43 28.92 46.26
N GLU A 495 -32.72 28.86 46.56
CA GLU A 495 -33.29 29.81 47.51
C GLU A 495 -32.58 29.59 48.87
N PRO A 496 -32.14 30.67 49.56
CA PRO A 496 -31.37 30.54 50.78
C PRO A 496 -32.14 29.73 51.83
N CYS A 497 -31.42 28.88 52.56
CA CYS A 497 -31.94 28.04 53.63
C CYS A 497 -32.91 28.85 54.53
N PRO A 498 -34.16 28.40 54.75
CA PRO A 498 -35.17 29.18 55.47
C PRO A 498 -34.81 29.49 56.93
N SER A 499 -33.87 28.74 57.54
CA SER A 499 -33.35 29.01 58.88
C SER A 499 -32.19 30.01 58.92
N CYS A 500 -31.60 30.37 57.77
CA CYS A 500 -30.43 31.25 57.65
C CYS A 500 -30.78 32.62 57.06
N LYS A 501 -31.98 33.15 57.35
CA LYS A 501 -32.43 34.46 56.85
C LYS A 501 -31.42 35.57 57.21
N GLY A 502 -30.58 35.94 56.23
CA GLY A 502 -29.76 37.15 56.28
C GLY A 502 -28.26 36.98 56.57
N GLN A 503 -27.66 35.81 56.41
CA GLN A 503 -26.19 35.68 56.43
C GLN A 503 -25.63 35.19 55.11
N ASP A 504 -24.45 35.72 54.76
CA ASP A 504 -23.68 35.49 53.56
C ASP A 504 -23.56 33.98 53.24
N PRO A 505 -24.10 33.50 52.10
CA PRO A 505 -24.11 32.08 51.74
C PRO A 505 -22.71 31.47 51.59
N GLN A 506 -21.64 32.27 51.56
CA GLN A 506 -20.26 31.79 51.48
C GLN A 506 -19.58 31.53 52.84
N ARG A 507 -20.24 31.79 53.98
CA ARG A 507 -19.70 31.49 55.32
C ARG A 507 -20.47 30.38 56.03
N LEU A 508 -20.12 29.14 55.72
CA LEU A 508 -20.55 27.95 56.48
C LEU A 508 -19.74 27.83 57.79
N SER A 509 -20.30 28.30 58.91
CA SER A 509 -19.74 28.02 60.25
C SER A 509 -20.81 27.78 61.32
N CYS A 510 -21.93 27.14 60.97
CA CYS A 510 -22.92 26.72 61.95
C CYS A 510 -22.61 25.29 62.44
N ALA A 511 -22.60 25.10 63.77
CA ALA A 511 -22.25 23.84 64.42
C ALA A 511 -23.12 22.65 63.93
N THR A 512 -24.36 22.91 63.53
CA THR A 512 -25.28 21.90 62.98
C THR A 512 -24.83 21.33 61.63
N CYS A 513 -24.07 22.10 60.83
CA CYS A 513 -23.53 21.64 59.54
C CYS A 513 -22.19 20.89 59.68
N GLN A 514 -21.44 21.14 60.76
CA GLN A 514 -20.13 20.52 61.00
C GLN A 514 -20.24 19.14 61.68
N GLU A 515 -21.27 18.91 62.51
CA GLU A 515 -21.45 17.64 63.22
C GLU A 515 -21.98 16.48 62.35
N ARG A 516 -22.63 16.76 61.21
CA ARG A 516 -23.30 15.71 60.41
C ARG A 516 -22.41 15.01 59.37
N GLY A 517 -21.21 15.50 59.07
CA GLY A 517 -20.31 14.88 58.07
C GLY A 517 -20.94 14.64 56.68
N THR A 518 -22.10 15.23 56.43
CA THR A 518 -22.96 15.08 55.26
C THR A 518 -23.55 16.46 55.03
N VAL A 519 -23.19 17.10 53.92
CA VAL A 519 -24.00 18.19 53.40
C VAL A 519 -25.36 17.54 53.15
N PRO A 520 -26.46 17.96 53.81
CA PRO A 520 -27.75 17.41 53.46
C PRO A 520 -27.94 17.67 51.96
N LEU A 521 -28.34 16.64 51.21
CA LEU A 521 -28.74 16.73 49.80
C LEU A 521 -30.04 17.55 49.66
N GLU A 522 -30.22 18.60 50.45
CA GLU A 522 -31.32 19.54 50.40
C GLU A 522 -31.07 20.48 49.22
N GLY A 523 -31.68 20.16 48.08
CA GLY A 523 -31.64 21.01 46.90
C GLY A 523 -31.75 20.29 45.56
N LEU A 524 -31.58 18.96 45.53
CA LEU A 524 -31.83 18.18 44.31
C LEU A 524 -33.34 17.94 44.14
N LYS A 525 -33.94 18.59 43.16
CA LYS A 525 -35.36 18.46 42.80
C LYS A 525 -35.47 17.75 41.45
N PHE A 526 -36.46 16.87 41.34
CA PHE A 526 -36.79 16.19 40.09
C PHE A 526 -38.07 16.77 39.52
N GLU A 527 -38.02 17.19 38.26
CA GLU A 527 -39.17 17.64 37.50
C GLU A 527 -39.38 16.70 36.33
N THR A 528 -40.61 16.22 36.17
CA THR A 528 -40.96 15.32 35.08
C THR A 528 -41.88 16.05 34.12
N ILE A 529 -41.41 16.20 32.88
CA ILE A 529 -42.20 16.69 31.76
C ILE A 529 -42.69 15.45 31.02
N ASN A 530 -43.93 15.07 31.32
CA ASN A 530 -44.59 14.00 30.60
C ASN A 530 -44.96 14.51 29.21
N THR A 531 -44.53 13.78 28.19
CA THR A 531 -45.09 13.93 26.85
C THR A 531 -46.56 13.53 26.92
N LYS A 532 -47.47 14.38 26.43
CA LYS A 532 -48.90 14.10 26.54
C LYS A 532 -49.25 12.93 25.62
N THR A 533 -49.65 11.83 26.26
CA THR A 533 -50.73 10.88 25.91
C THR A 533 -50.96 10.56 24.43
N GLU A 534 -50.78 9.28 24.11
CA GLU A 534 -51.71 8.52 23.25
C GLU A 534 -53.11 9.15 23.32
N GLY A 535 -53.56 9.70 22.19
CA GLY A 535 -54.91 10.23 22.08
C GLY A 535 -55.94 9.11 22.13
N ASP A 536 -57.09 9.44 22.72
CA ASP A 536 -58.42 8.81 22.62
C ASP A 536 -58.58 7.29 22.82
#